data_AF-A0A6P0TZZ3-F1
#
_entry.id   AF-A0A6P0TZZ3-F1
#
_cell.length_a   1.000
_cell.length_b   1.000
_cell.length_c   1.000
_cell.angle_alpha   90.00
_cell.angle_beta   90.00
_cell.angle_gamma   90.00
#
_symmetry.space_group_name_H-M   'P 1'
#
loop_
_entity.id
_entity.type
_entity.pdbx_description
1 polymer ?
#
loop_
_entity_poly.entity_id
_entity_poly.type
_entity_poly.pdbx_seq_one_letter_code
_entity_poly.pdbx_strand_id
1 'polypeptide(L)'
;MSFTFKQGLFQFDFTDHHAILGVSLDAEFGEIRKRYMRVARRLHPDTSPFGSETDKEFANELLSKLVSPAYNKFSKEGDRAELFVVLKNLSNTVTQKHSQIKFTTDVAKKIVFS
;
A
#
# COMPACT_ATOMS: atom_id res chain seq x y z
N MET A 1 -16.37 2.21 7.26
CA MET A 1 -16.21 1.07 6.35
C MET A 1 -14.92 0.31 6.67
N SER A 2 -14.77 -0.95 6.21
CA SER A 2 -13.51 -1.68 6.21
C SER A 2 -12.90 -1.64 4.80
N PHE A 3 -11.67 -1.14 4.69
CA PHE A 3 -10.95 -1.17 3.42
C PHE A 3 -10.47 -2.59 3.15
N THR A 4 -10.89 -3.18 2.03
CA THR A 4 -10.47 -4.54 1.65
C THR A 4 -9.54 -4.49 0.46
N PHE A 5 -8.25 -4.71 0.70
CA PHE A 5 -7.24 -4.81 -0.35
C PHE A 5 -7.03 -6.29 -0.70
N LYS A 6 -7.14 -6.63 -1.98
CA LYS A 6 -7.05 -8.03 -2.48
C LYS A 6 -5.82 -8.29 -3.34
N GLN A 7 -4.88 -7.34 -3.37
CA GLN A 7 -3.73 -7.36 -4.28
C GLN A 7 -2.42 -7.14 -3.51
N GLY A 8 -1.30 -7.59 -4.07
CA GLY A 8 0.02 -7.43 -3.46
C GLY A 8 0.13 -8.18 -2.13
N LEU A 9 0.88 -7.61 -1.19
CA LEU A 9 1.12 -8.22 0.13
C LEU A 9 -0.16 -8.34 0.98
N PHE A 10 -1.21 -7.59 0.65
CA PHE A 10 -2.52 -7.69 1.34
C PHE A 10 -3.21 -9.05 1.14
N GLN A 11 -2.75 -9.88 0.19
CA GLN A 11 -3.24 -11.25 0.03
C GLN A 11 -2.76 -12.21 1.13
N PHE A 12 -1.74 -11.82 1.89
CA PHE A 12 -1.10 -12.64 2.92
C PHE A 12 -1.43 -12.18 4.34
N ASP A 13 -2.58 -11.53 4.52
CA ASP A 13 -3.05 -10.94 5.80
C ASP A 13 -2.04 -9.94 6.41
N PHE A 14 -1.24 -9.30 5.54
CA PHE A 14 -0.24 -8.32 5.93
C PHE A 14 -0.66 -6.93 5.45
N THR A 15 -0.54 -5.92 6.33
CA THR A 15 -0.81 -4.53 5.97
C THR A 15 0.45 -3.89 5.39
N ASP A 16 0.47 -3.67 4.09
CA ASP A 16 1.62 -3.07 3.42
C ASP A 16 1.63 -1.53 3.58
N HIS A 17 2.33 -1.08 4.62
CA HIS A 17 2.48 0.35 4.90
C HIS A 17 3.29 1.10 3.82
N HIS A 18 4.21 0.42 3.12
CA HIS A 18 4.96 1.01 2.03
C HIS A 18 4.05 1.27 0.83
N ALA A 19 3.21 0.29 0.48
CA ALA A 19 2.20 0.45 -0.57
C ALA A 19 1.15 1.51 -0.21
N ILE A 20 0.70 1.59 1.05
CA ILE A 20 -0.26 2.61 1.51
C ILE A 20 0.30 4.04 1.28
N LEU A 21 1.58 4.27 1.59
CA LEU A 21 2.21 5.58 1.35
C LEU A 21 2.70 5.75 -0.10
N GLY A 22 2.79 4.66 -0.87
CA GLY A 22 3.37 4.64 -2.21
C GLY A 22 4.85 5.02 -2.19
N VAL A 23 5.61 4.40 -1.29
CA VAL A 23 7.07 4.53 -1.15
C VAL A 23 7.75 3.21 -1.49
N SER A 24 9.03 3.26 -1.83
CA SER A 24 9.84 2.07 -2.04
C SER A 24 10.11 1.34 -0.72
N LEU A 25 10.40 0.04 -0.80
CA LEU A 25 10.71 -0.82 0.35
C LEU A 25 12.03 -0.45 1.04
N ASP A 26 12.94 0.22 0.33
CA ASP A 26 14.21 0.73 0.83
C ASP A 26 14.15 2.21 1.25
N ALA A 27 12.99 2.86 1.12
CA ALA A 27 12.83 4.28 1.37
C ALA A 27 13.30 4.66 2.78
N GLU A 28 14.02 5.78 2.85
CA GLU A 28 14.46 6.31 4.13
C GLU A 28 13.33 7.06 4.83
N PHE A 29 13.43 7.18 6.16
CA PHE A 29 12.41 7.85 6.96
C PHE A 29 12.13 9.29 6.49
N GLY A 30 13.15 10.00 6.00
CA GLY A 30 13.00 11.33 5.41
C GLY A 30 12.10 11.34 4.16
N GLU A 31 12.22 10.32 3.31
CA GLU A 31 11.37 10.16 2.11
C GLU A 31 9.95 9.76 2.48
N ILE A 32 9.81 8.84 3.43
CA ILE A 32 8.53 8.42 4.00
C ILE A 32 7.77 9.63 4.55
N ARG A 33 8.43 10.46 5.37
CA ARG A 33 7.84 11.69 5.92
C ARG A 33 7.41 12.66 4.82
N LYS A 34 8.28 12.93 3.82
CA LYS A 34 7.95 13.80 2.68
C LYS A 34 6.76 13.27 1.89
N ARG A 35 6.64 11.95 1.73
CA ARG A 35 5.52 11.33 1.02
C ARG A 35 4.24 11.42 1.84
N TYR A 36 4.29 11.08 3.12
CA TYR A 36 3.16 11.21 4.05
C TYR A 36 2.57 12.63 4.03
N MET A 37 3.40 13.68 4.16
CA MET A 37 2.91 15.05 4.16
C MET A 37 2.19 15.43 2.85
N ARG A 38 2.67 14.95 1.70
CA ARG A 38 2.01 15.18 0.40
C ARG A 38 0.67 14.47 0.31
N VAL A 39 0.58 13.23 0.78
CA VAL A 39 -0.67 12.45 0.78
C VAL A 39 -1.66 13.06 1.77
N ALA A 40 -1.24 13.35 3.00
CA ALA A 40 -2.07 13.95 4.03
C ALA A 40 -2.69 15.28 3.57
N ARG A 41 -1.90 16.16 2.95
CA ARG A 41 -2.41 17.43 2.39
C ARG A 41 -3.46 17.23 1.30
N ARG A 42 -3.38 16.17 0.49
CA ARG A 42 -4.41 15.92 -0.55
C ARG A 42 -5.71 15.37 0.03
N LEU A 43 -5.62 14.62 1.14
CA LEU A 43 -6.75 13.95 1.75
C LEU A 43 -7.40 14.73 2.89
N HIS A 44 -6.72 15.74 3.43
CA HIS A 44 -7.24 16.57 4.51
C HIS A 44 -8.48 17.36 4.06
N PRO A 45 -9.55 17.44 4.87
CA PRO A 45 -10.80 18.11 4.50
C PRO A 45 -10.58 19.55 4.04
N ASP A 46 -9.68 20.30 4.69
CA ASP A 46 -9.44 21.72 4.39
C ASP A 46 -8.71 21.97 3.06
N THR A 47 -7.93 21.00 2.57
CA THR A 47 -7.06 21.19 1.40
C THR A 47 -7.37 20.22 0.27
N SER A 48 -8.44 19.45 0.41
CA SER A 48 -8.85 18.45 -0.56
C SER A 48 -9.38 19.12 -1.84
N PRO A 49 -8.91 18.70 -3.03
CA PRO A 49 -9.43 19.20 -4.31
C PRO A 49 -10.77 18.56 -4.70
N PHE A 50 -11.31 17.64 -3.91
CA PHE A 50 -12.54 16.91 -4.26
C PHE A 50 -13.78 17.80 -4.14
N GLY A 51 -14.63 17.77 -5.18
CA GLY A 51 -15.82 18.62 -5.26
C GLY A 51 -17.04 18.06 -4.52
N SER A 52 -17.13 16.74 -4.35
CA SER A 52 -18.24 16.09 -3.64
C SER A 52 -17.94 15.94 -2.15
N GLU A 53 -18.93 16.15 -1.30
CA GLU A 53 -18.82 15.93 0.15
C GLU A 53 -18.54 14.45 0.47
N THR A 54 -19.14 13.52 -0.29
CA THR A 54 -18.88 12.07 -0.16
C THR A 54 -17.40 11.72 -0.38
N ASP A 55 -16.77 12.39 -1.33
CA ASP A 55 -15.36 12.14 -1.68
C ASP A 55 -14.42 12.72 -0.62
N LYS A 56 -14.81 13.86 -0.01
CA LYS A 56 -14.07 14.45 1.11
C LYS A 56 -14.17 13.60 2.37
N GLU A 57 -15.36 13.10 2.70
CA GLU A 57 -15.56 12.17 3.81
C GLU A 57 -14.73 10.90 3.60
N PHE A 58 -14.77 10.33 2.40
CA PHE A 58 -13.97 9.16 2.04
C PHE A 58 -12.46 9.43 2.13
N ALA A 59 -12.01 10.60 1.65
CA ALA A 59 -10.62 11.02 1.77
C ALA A 59 -10.17 11.16 3.23
N ASN A 60 -11.01 11.72 4.08
CA ASN A 60 -10.75 11.84 5.51
C ASN A 60 -10.70 10.46 6.20
N GLU A 61 -11.59 9.53 5.82
CA GLU A 61 -11.57 8.16 6.32
C GLU A 61 -10.28 7.43 5.90
N LEU A 62 -9.83 7.60 4.64
CA LEU A 62 -8.55 7.08 4.16
C LEU A 62 -7.37 7.65 4.96
N LEU A 63 -7.37 8.96 5.21
CA LEU A 63 -6.30 9.63 5.94
C LEU A 63 -6.18 9.10 7.38
N SER A 64 -7.31 8.98 8.07
CA SER A 64 -7.37 8.58 9.48
C SER A 64 -7.14 7.08 9.69
N LYS A 65 -7.67 6.22 8.83
CA LYS A 65 -7.64 4.75 9.03
C LYS A 65 -6.50 4.02 8.35
N LEU A 66 -5.87 4.62 7.33
CA LEU A 66 -4.79 3.97 6.59
C LEU A 66 -3.50 4.79 6.58
N VAL A 67 -3.58 6.03 6.09
CA VAL A 67 -2.36 6.83 5.85
C VAL A 67 -1.65 7.21 7.14
N SER A 68 -2.39 7.69 8.14
CA SER A 68 -1.82 8.07 9.44
C SER A 68 -1.29 6.87 10.23
N PRO A 69 -2.02 5.73 10.33
CA PRO A 69 -1.49 4.51 10.93
C PRO A 69 -0.22 3.99 10.23
N ALA A 70 -0.18 3.99 8.89
CA ALA A 70 0.99 3.56 8.14
C ALA A 70 2.24 4.42 8.46
N TYR A 71 2.10 5.75 8.51
CA TYR A 71 3.20 6.62 8.90
C TYR A 71 3.62 6.42 10.36
N ASN A 72 2.67 6.25 11.27
CA ASN A 72 2.95 6.04 12.69
C ASN A 72 3.76 4.75 12.93
N LYS A 73 3.49 3.69 12.18
CA LYS A 73 4.25 2.44 12.23
C LYS A 73 5.73 2.69 11.91
N PHE A 74 6.03 3.37 10.80
CA PHE A 74 7.41 3.75 10.43
C PHE A 74 8.12 4.67 11.44
N SER A 75 7.37 5.49 12.15
CA SER A 75 7.93 6.40 13.16
C SER A 75 8.24 5.69 14.49
N LYS A 76 7.65 4.51 14.74
CA LYS A 76 7.77 3.80 16.02
C LYS A 76 8.64 2.55 15.92
N GLU A 77 8.63 1.87 14.78
CA GLU A 77 9.25 0.57 14.62
C GLU A 77 10.24 0.55 13.44
N GLY A 78 11.41 -0.06 13.68
CA GLY A 78 12.35 -0.45 12.65
C GLY A 78 11.81 -1.64 11.86
N ASP A 79 10.74 -1.42 11.11
CA ASP A 79 9.85 -2.43 10.52
C ASP A 79 10.47 -3.29 9.39
N ARG A 80 11.76 -3.07 9.11
CA ARG A 80 12.47 -3.79 8.05
C ARG A 80 12.55 -5.29 8.31
N ALA A 81 12.58 -5.71 9.57
CA ALA A 81 12.61 -7.13 9.93
C ALA A 81 11.29 -7.84 9.60
N GLU A 82 10.14 -7.24 9.94
CA GLU A 82 8.82 -7.80 9.63
C GLU A 82 8.61 -7.89 8.12
N LEU A 83 8.94 -6.82 7.39
CA LEU A 83 8.89 -6.80 5.93
C LEU A 83 9.78 -7.90 5.32
N PHE A 84 10.99 -8.09 5.83
CA PHE A 84 11.90 -9.12 5.32
C PHE A 84 11.35 -10.54 5.52
N VAL A 85 10.72 -10.82 6.67
CA VAL A 85 10.05 -12.11 6.92
C VAL A 85 8.92 -12.34 5.91
N VAL A 86 8.11 -11.31 5.65
CA VAL A 86 7.01 -11.38 4.66
C VAL A 86 7.55 -11.62 3.25
N LEU A 87 8.58 -10.87 2.84
CA LEU A 87 9.21 -11.03 1.53
C LEU A 87 9.84 -12.42 1.36
N LYS A 88 10.43 -12.98 2.42
CA LYS A 88 10.96 -14.35 2.41
C LYS A 88 9.86 -15.38 2.23
N ASN A 89 8.74 -15.24 2.94
CA ASN A 89 7.58 -16.13 2.79
C ASN A 89 6.96 -16.03 1.39
N LEU A 90 6.89 -14.80 0.85
CA LEU A 90 6.44 -14.58 -0.52
C LEU A 90 7.38 -15.25 -1.53
N SER A 91 8.70 -15.05 -1.39
CA SER A 91 9.71 -15.67 -2.26
C SER A 91 9.57 -17.20 -2.28
N ASN A 92 9.40 -17.83 -1.11
CA ASN A 92 9.16 -19.27 -1.01
C ASN A 92 7.87 -19.69 -1.73
N THR A 93 6.78 -18.94 -1.52
CA THR A 93 5.48 -19.23 -2.14
C THR A 93 5.51 -19.08 -3.66
N VAL A 94 6.15 -18.02 -4.16
CA VAL A 94 6.32 -17.76 -5.60
C VAL A 94 7.20 -18.83 -6.23
N THR A 95 8.30 -19.23 -5.58
CA THR A 95 9.17 -20.31 -6.08
C THR A 95 8.42 -21.63 -6.21
N GLN A 96 7.52 -21.93 -5.26
CA GLN A 96 6.67 -23.13 -5.30
C GLN A 96 5.53 -23.06 -6.31
N LYS A 97 5.02 -21.86 -6.62
CA LYS A 97 3.83 -21.64 -7.46
C LYS A 97 4.11 -20.88 -8.76
N HIS A 98 5.36 -20.80 -9.21
CA HIS A 98 5.78 -20.02 -10.38
C HIS A 98 5.00 -20.38 -11.66
N SER A 99 4.56 -21.64 -11.78
CA SER A 99 3.74 -22.13 -12.90
C SER A 99 2.24 -21.78 -12.82
N GLN A 100 1.77 -21.10 -11.76
CA GLN A 100 0.36 -20.77 -11.52
C GLN A 100 0.07 -19.26 -11.46
N ILE A 101 1.00 -18.40 -11.92
CA ILE A 101 0.75 -16.95 -11.99
C ILE A 101 -0.44 -16.70 -12.94
N LYS A 102 -1.60 -16.34 -12.37
CA LYS A 102 -2.82 -16.06 -13.13
C LYS A 102 -2.87 -14.61 -13.55
N PHE A 103 -2.71 -14.35 -14.84
CA PHE A 103 -2.92 -13.01 -15.41
C PHE A 103 -4.41 -12.68 -15.43
N THR A 104 -4.80 -11.66 -14.68
CA THR A 104 -6.21 -11.31 -14.46
C THR A 104 -6.76 -10.39 -15.55
N THR A 105 -5.94 -9.47 -16.05
CA THR A 105 -6.33 -8.49 -17.07
C THR A 105 -6.06 -9.00 -18.48
N ASP A 106 -6.93 -8.65 -19.43
CA ASP A 106 -6.80 -9.08 -20.83
C ASP A 106 -5.54 -8.50 -21.50
N VAL A 107 -5.12 -7.31 -21.10
CA VAL A 107 -3.84 -6.70 -21.54
C VAL A 107 -2.66 -7.55 -21.08
N ALA A 108 -2.64 -7.99 -19.81
CA ALA A 108 -1.55 -8.81 -19.29
C ALA A 108 -1.50 -10.19 -19.94
N LYS A 109 -2.66 -10.81 -20.21
CA LYS A 109 -2.74 -12.07 -20.97
C LYS A 109 -2.18 -11.89 -22.38
N LYS A 110 -2.53 -10.81 -23.07
CA LYS A 110 -2.02 -10.55 -24.43
C LYS A 110 -0.51 -10.41 -24.48
N ILE A 111 0.14 -9.82 -23.48
CA ILE A 111 1.61 -9.64 -23.45
C ILE A 111 2.35 -10.93 -23.16
N VAL A 112 1.77 -11.83 -22.35
CA VAL A 112 2.45 -13.06 -21.92
C VAL A 112 2.19 -14.22 -22.89
N PHE A 113 1.04 -14.23 -23.56
CA PHE A 113 0.66 -15.26 -24.52
C PHE A 113 0.79 -14.82 -25.99
N SER A 114 1.41 -13.65 -26.27
CA SER A 114 1.87 -13.24 -27.61
C SER A 114 3.26 -13.77 -27.90
#